data_AF-A0A197JSJ6-F1
#
_entry.id   AF-A0A197JSJ6-F1
#
_cell.length_a   1.000
_cell.length_b   1.000
_cell.length_c   1.000
_cell.angle_alpha   90.00
_cell.angle_beta   90.00
_cell.angle_gamma   90.00
#
_symmetry.space_group_name_H-M   'P 1'
#
loop_
_entity.id
_entity.type
_entity.pdbx_description
1 polymer ?
#
loop_
_entity_poly.entity_id
_entity_poly.type
_entity_poly.pdbx_seq_one_letter_code
_entity_poly.pdbx_strand_id
1 'polypeptide(L)' 'GGGKMLIWGCITFFGAGDLCRIHGTLNSEFLLTVLNDYVLPTFDWFEMNRAESIFQQDNSRVH' A
#
# COMPACT_ATOMS: atom_id res chain seq x y z
N GLY A 1 2.25 18.49 23.40
CA GLY A 1 3.01 17.53 22.58
C GLY A 1 2.02 16.72 21.77
N GLY A 2 2.11 16.77 20.44
CA GLY A 2 1.20 16.04 19.53
C GLY A 2 2.03 15.11 18.67
N GLY A 3 1.98 13.81 18.97
CA GLY A 3 2.59 12.79 18.12
C GLY A 3 1.85 12.71 16.78
N LYS A 4 2.56 12.33 15.72
CA LYS A 4 1.96 12.03 14.42
C LYS A 4 2.00 10.52 14.20
N MET A 5 0.95 9.97 13.60
CA MET A 5 0.90 8.60 13.12
C MET A 5 0.82 8.64 11.60
N LEU A 6 1.72 7.89 10.95
CA LEU A 6 1.68 7.67 9.52
C LEU A 6 1.19 6.26 9.26
N ILE A 7 0.27 6.14 8.31
CA ILE A 7 -0.36 4.88 7.92
C ILE A 7 -0.31 4.81 6.40
N TRP A 8 -0.03 3.63 5.87
CA TRP A 8 -0.23 3.31 4.46
C TRP A 8 -1.31 2.23 4.35
N GLY A 9 -2.14 2.31 3.32
CA GLY A 9 -3.13 1.29 3.03
C GLY A 9 -3.59 1.39 1.58
N CYS A 10 -4.25 0.34 1.10
CA CYS A 10 -4.81 0.30 -0.24
C CYS A 10 -6.32 0.05 -0.22
N ILE A 11 -7.01 0.49 -1.27
CA ILE A 11 -8.44 0.29 -1.47
C ILE A 11 -8.63 -0.16 -2.92
N THR A 12 -9.55 -1.09 -3.12
CA THR A 12 -9.94 -1.62 -4.42
C THR A 12 -11.43 -1.33 -4.66
N PHE A 13 -11.91 -1.64 -5.88
CA PHE A 13 -13.34 -1.62 -6.16
C PHE A 13 -14.13 -2.57 -5.25
N PHE A 14 -13.54 -3.70 -4.84
CA PHE A 14 -14.17 -4.71 -3.99
C PHE A 14 -14.21 -4.33 -2.51
N GLY A 15 -13.33 -3.42 -2.07
CA GLY A 15 -13.31 -2.95 -0.69
C GLY A 15 -11.93 -2.48 -0.23
N ALA A 16 -11.81 -2.24 1.08
CA ALA A 16 -10.54 -1.92 1.69
C ALA A 16 -9.60 -3.13 1.66
N GLY A 17 -8.35 -2.88 1.24
CA GLY A 17 -7.25 -3.84 1.35
C GLY A 17 -6.53 -3.70 2.69
N ASP A 18 -5.29 -4.19 2.72
CA ASP A 18 -4.49 -4.19 3.93
C ASP A 18 -3.96 -2.79 4.30
N LEU A 19 -3.63 -2.62 5.58
CA LEU A 19 -3.24 -1.35 6.19
C LEU A 19 -2.10 -1.56 7.18
N CYS A 20 -1.05 -0.74 7.05
CA CYS A 20 0.13 -0.81 7.91
C CYS A 20 0.51 0.53 8.50
N ARG A 21 0.97 0.47 9.75
CA ARG A 21 1.53 1.64 10.42
C ARG A 21 2.98 1.81 10.01
N ILE A 22 3.33 3.02 9.59
CA ILE A 22 4.69 3.38 9.23
C ILE A 22 5.40 3.95 10.46
N HIS A 23 6.49 3.30 10.83
CA HIS A 23 7.39 3.78 11.88
C HIS A 23 8.53 4.55 11.23
N GLY A 24 8.48 5.89 11.30
CA GLY A 24 9.52 6.76 10.74
C GLY A 24 9.12 7.37 9.39
N THR A 25 10.09 7.50 8.49
CA THR A 25 9.91 8.14 7.18
C THR A 25 9.71 7.10 6.10
N LEU A 26 8.74 7.32 5.21
CA LEU A 26 8.53 6.54 4.01
C LEU A 26 9.76 6.69 3.08
N ASN A 27 10.38 5.57 2.67
CA ASN A 27 11.49 5.56 1.71
C ASN A 27 11.19 4.56 0.58
N SER A 28 12.03 4.52 -0.45
CA SER A 28 11.80 3.65 -1.61
C SER A 28 11.90 2.16 -1.29
N GLU A 29 12.69 1.76 -0.28
CA GLU A 29 12.70 0.37 0.22
C GLU A 29 11.35 -0.03 0.81
N PHE A 30 10.72 0.90 1.54
CA PHE A 30 9.40 0.70 2.09
C PHE A 30 8.33 0.53 1.00
N LEU A 31 8.50 1.14 -0.18
CA LEU A 31 7.58 0.92 -1.31
C LEU A 31 7.62 -0.54 -1.77
N LEU A 32 8.79 -1.18 -1.81
CA LEU A 32 8.89 -2.60 -2.16
C LEU A 32 8.21 -3.48 -1.09
N THR A 33 8.37 -3.16 0.19
CA THR A 33 7.64 -3.83 1.28
C THR A 33 6.13 -3.65 1.12
N VAL A 34 5.67 -2.44 0.82
CA VAL A 34 4.26 -2.12 0.57
C VAL A 34 3.67 -2.99 -0.54
N LEU A 35 4.36 -3.08 -1.66
CA LEU A 35 3.89 -3.86 -2.81
C LEU A 35 3.79 -5.35 -2.47
N ASN A 36 4.86 -5.91 -1.91
CA ASN A 36 4.96 -7.34 -1.67
C ASN A 36 4.07 -7.82 -0.52
N ASP A 37 3.99 -7.05 0.56
CA ASP A 37 3.39 -7.52 1.81
C ASP A 37 1.94 -7.05 1.99
N TYR A 38 1.48 -6.06 1.21
CA TYR A 38 0.14 -5.48 1.38
C TYR A 38 -0.66 -5.38 0.08
N VAL A 39 -0.07 -4.94 -1.04
CA VAL A 39 -0.80 -4.82 -2.32
C VAL A 39 -1.06 -6.20 -2.94
N LEU A 40 -0.01 -7.01 -3.14
CA LEU A 40 -0.16 -8.33 -3.77
C LEU A 40 -1.05 -9.28 -2.95
N PRO A 41 -0.95 -9.33 -1.61
CA PRO A 41 -1.87 -10.13 -0.80
C PRO A 41 -3.32 -9.62 -0.86
N THR A 42 -3.53 -8.31 -0.99
CA THR A 42 -4.88 -7.76 -1.22
C THR A 42 -5.46 -8.25 -2.55
N PHE A 43 -4.64 -8.34 -3.61
CA PHE A 43 -5.09 -8.88 -4.90
C PHE A 43 -5.47 -10.35 -4.75
N ASP A 44 -4.68 -11.14 -4.01
CA ASP A 44 -5.00 -12.56 -3.76
C ASP A 44 -6.27 -12.72 -2.93
N TRP A 45 -6.47 -11.87 -1.92
CA TRP A 45 -7.66 -11.89 -1.05
C TRP A 45 -8.96 -11.62 -1.82
N PHE A 46 -8.92 -10.67 -2.76
CA PHE A 46 -10.06 -10.32 -3.60
C PHE A 46 -10.12 -11.08 -4.93
N GLU A 47 -9.25 -12.09 -5.11
CA GLU A 47 -9.12 -12.87 -6.35
C GLU A 47 -8.96 -11.99 -7.61
N MET A 48 -8.25 -10.87 -7.46
CA MET A 48 -8.02 -9.91 -8.53
C MET A 48 -6.96 -10.42 -9.52
N ASN A 49 -7.26 -10.34 -10.80
CA ASN A 49 -6.29 -10.63 -11.84
C ASN A 49 -5.21 -9.55 -11.87
N ARG A 50 -3.99 -9.90 -11.46
CA ARG A 50 -2.85 -8.98 -11.38
C ARG A 50 -2.48 -8.37 -12.73
N ALA A 51 -2.67 -9.10 -13.83
CA ALA A 51 -2.33 -8.64 -15.19
C ALA A 51 -3.34 -7.63 -15.74
N GLU A 52 -4.57 -7.60 -15.19
CA GLU A 52 -5.64 -6.68 -15.58
C GLU A 52 -5.84 -5.55 -14.55
N SER A 53 -5.11 -5.61 -13.44
CA SER A 53 -5.20 -4.64 -12.35
C SER A 53 -4.17 -3.52 -12.53
N ILE A 54 -4.58 -2.30 -12.20
CA ILE A 54 -3.71 -1.11 -12.23
C ILE A 54 -3.40 -0.71 -10.79
N PHE A 55 -2.11 -0.65 -10.45
CA PHE A 55 -1.66 -0.04 -9.20
C PHE A 55 -1.55 1.48 -9.37
N GLN A 56 -2.36 2.23 -8.62
CA GLN A 56 -2.39 3.69 -8.67
C GLN A 56 -1.92 4.27 -7.34
N GLN A 57 -0.94 5.18 -7.40
CA GLN A 57 -0.44 5.95 -6.27
C GLN A 57 -0.15 7.39 -6.70
N ASP A 58 0.16 8.26 -5.74
CA ASP A 58 0.53 9.65 -6.03
C ASP A 58 1.93 9.76 -6.66
N ASN A 59 2.37 10.97 -7.00
CA ASN A 59 3.70 11.23 -7.57
C ASN A 59 4.71 11.70 -6.52
N SER A 60 4.67 11.12 -5.32
CA SER A 60 5.65 11.38 -4.26
C SER A 60 7.07 10.99 -4.69
N ARG A 61 8.09 11.72 -4.20
CA ARG A 61 9.52 11.50 -4.50
C ARG A 61 10.06 10.13 -4.09
N VAL A 62 9.33 9.42 -3.25
CA VAL A 62 9.71 8.11 -2.71
C VAL A 62 9.37 6.95 -3.65
N HIS A 63 8.49 7.20 -4.63
CA HIS A 63 8.12 6.25 -5.67
C HIS A 63 9.16 6.17 -6.76
#